data_AF-A0AAU1THS8-F1
#
_entry.id   AF-A0AAU1THS8-F1
#
_cell.length_a   1.000
_cell.length_b   1.000
_cell.length_c   1.000
_cell.angle_alpha   90.00
_cell.angle_beta   90.00
_cell.angle_gamma   90.00
#
_symmetry.space_group_name_H-M   'P 1'
#
loop_
_entity.id
_entity.type
_entity.pdbx_description
1 polymer ?
#
loop_
_entity_poly.entity_id
_entity_poly.type
_entity_poly.pdbx_seq_one_letter_code
_entity_poly.pdbx_strand_id
1 'polypeptide(L)'
;MTEHEQSTAAWSPRMSDAAANAEARRIIDEVYRPTTPVRQIPTYFKDDTPAPAFGDAEPVHQDDRRIVPAWAAGVAVASLGIGAGTTGIGCGAWLVLKGFASMSVTGVIAMGALFTGLAFAALSIGVAISRAKRSVSRAVYTGPVTKNTHVTTHTRGAFARSHTHLHN
;
A
#
# COMPACT_ATOMS: atom_id res chain seq x y z
N MET A 1 -50.53 58.35 4.49
CA MET A 1 -51.66 57.50 4.09
C MET A 1 -51.78 57.69 2.59
N THR A 2 -50.97 56.94 1.83
CA THR A 2 -51.40 55.77 1.00
C THR A 2 -52.27 56.28 -0.17
N GLU A 3 -52.00 56.01 -1.44
CA GLU A 3 -51.72 54.70 -2.03
C GLU A 3 -50.93 54.81 -3.35
N HIS A 4 -50.27 53.69 -3.65
CA HIS A 4 -49.64 53.39 -4.93
C HIS A 4 -50.73 53.01 -5.95
N GLU A 5 -50.70 53.58 -7.15
CA GLU A 5 -51.37 52.95 -8.29
C GLU A 5 -50.30 52.28 -9.15
N GLN A 6 -50.31 50.95 -9.05
CA GLN A 6 -49.34 50.03 -9.62
C GLN A 6 -49.47 49.98 -11.13
N SER A 7 -48.34 50.18 -11.78
CA SER A 7 -48.05 49.88 -13.19
C SER A 7 -48.62 48.51 -13.59
N THR A 8 -49.59 48.51 -14.50
CA THR A 8 -50.14 47.31 -15.13
C THR A 8 -49.07 46.66 -16.00
N ALA A 9 -48.30 45.74 -15.41
CA ALA A 9 -47.43 44.84 -16.16
C ALA A 9 -48.32 43.93 -17.03
N ALA A 10 -48.26 44.14 -18.35
CA ALA A 10 -48.90 43.29 -19.33
C ALA A 10 -48.41 41.84 -19.14
N TRP A 11 -49.32 40.95 -18.73
CA TRP A 11 -49.08 39.53 -18.52
C TRP A 11 -48.86 38.82 -19.85
N SER A 12 -47.62 38.36 -20.11
CA SER A 12 -47.37 37.39 -21.18
C SER A 12 -48.00 36.04 -20.81
N PRO A 13 -48.71 35.37 -21.73
CA PRO A 13 -49.26 34.05 -21.50
C PRO A 13 -48.15 33.10 -21.06
N ARG A 14 -48.33 32.41 -19.92
CA ARG A 14 -47.42 31.34 -19.51
C ARG A 14 -47.35 30.30 -20.65
N MET A 15 -46.16 30.09 -21.22
CA MET A 15 -45.95 29.07 -22.24
C MET A 15 -46.35 27.70 -21.69
N SER A 16 -46.99 26.89 -22.51
CA SER A 16 -47.28 25.50 -22.16
C SER A 16 -45.99 24.69 -22.06
N ASP A 17 -45.99 23.64 -21.25
CA ASP A 17 -44.81 22.79 -21.03
C ASP A 17 -44.22 22.24 -22.34
N ALA A 18 -45.07 21.95 -23.33
CA ALA A 18 -44.64 21.50 -24.65
C ALA A 18 -43.85 22.58 -25.41
N ALA A 19 -44.29 23.85 -25.35
CA ALA A 19 -43.61 24.97 -25.97
C ALA A 19 -42.30 25.30 -25.23
N ALA A 20 -42.30 25.23 -23.90
CA ALA A 20 -41.10 25.41 -23.09
C ALA A 20 -40.03 24.35 -23.40
N ASN A 21 -40.44 23.08 -23.58
CA ASN A 21 -39.52 21.99 -23.88
C ASN A 21 -38.96 22.07 -25.31
N ALA A 22 -39.77 22.55 -26.27
CA ALA A 22 -39.30 22.83 -27.63
C ALA A 22 -38.26 23.97 -27.65
N GLU A 23 -38.50 25.04 -26.89
CA GLU A 23 -37.56 26.15 -26.79
C GLU A 23 -36.28 25.77 -26.03
N ALA A 24 -36.40 24.97 -24.98
CA ALA A 24 -35.23 24.43 -24.27
C ALA A 24 -34.33 23.61 -25.20
N ARG A 25 -34.91 22.77 -26.07
CA ARG A 25 -34.13 22.03 -27.08
C ARG A 25 -33.46 22.95 -28.09
N ARG A 26 -34.15 23.99 -28.57
CA ARG A 26 -33.57 24.99 -29.47
C ARG A 26 -32.34 25.64 -28.87
N ILE A 27 -32.42 26.05 -27.60
CA ILE A 27 -31.32 26.70 -26.87
C ILE A 27 -30.15 25.73 -26.69
N ILE A 28 -30.40 24.48 -26.31
CA ILE A 28 -29.34 23.47 -26.15
C ILE A 28 -28.63 23.21 -27.47
N ASP A 29 -29.39 23.01 -28.55
CA ASP A 29 -28.82 22.76 -29.88
C ASP A 29 -28.03 23.97 -30.39
N GLU A 30 -28.44 25.19 -30.07
CA GLU A 30 -27.72 26.42 -30.40
C GLU A 30 -26.38 26.53 -29.65
N VAL A 31 -26.37 26.23 -28.34
CA VAL A 31 -25.16 26.26 -27.51
C VAL A 31 -24.15 25.19 -27.92
N TYR A 32 -24.64 23.99 -28.27
CA TYR A 32 -23.79 22.87 -28.69
C TYR A 32 -23.46 22.87 -30.19
N ARG A 33 -23.99 23.83 -30.97
CA ARG A 33 -23.62 23.96 -32.37
C ARG A 33 -22.15 24.39 -32.48
N PRO A 34 -21.27 23.60 -33.10
CA PRO A 34 -19.84 23.92 -33.23
C PRO A 34 -19.66 25.01 -34.30
N THR A 35 -20.06 26.25 -34.00
CA THR A 35 -19.98 27.38 -34.95
C THR A 35 -18.78 28.27 -34.68
N THR A 36 -18.14 28.16 -33.52
CA THR A 36 -16.98 28.98 -33.17
C THR A 36 -15.79 28.07 -32.92
N PRO A 37 -14.78 28.01 -33.83
CA PRO A 37 -13.50 27.42 -33.47
C PRO A 37 -12.92 28.25 -32.34
N VAL A 38 -12.99 27.74 -31.12
CA VAL A 38 -12.25 28.29 -29.99
C VAL A 38 -10.80 28.31 -30.45
N ARG A 39 -10.22 29.51 -30.58
CA ARG A 39 -8.81 29.67 -30.94
C ARG A 39 -8.01 29.00 -29.83
N GLN A 40 -7.61 27.75 -30.05
CA GLN A 40 -6.79 26.99 -29.12
C GLN A 40 -5.44 27.69 -29.07
N ILE A 41 -5.20 28.47 -28.02
CA ILE A 41 -3.88 28.99 -27.73
C ILE A 41 -3.07 27.78 -27.24
N PRO A 42 -2.02 27.35 -27.96
CA PRO A 42 -1.21 26.23 -27.51
C PRO A 42 -0.56 26.59 -26.17
N THR A 43 -0.92 25.88 -25.11
CA THR A 43 -0.33 26.04 -23.76
C THR A 43 1.00 25.30 -23.61
N TYR A 44 1.44 24.62 -24.67
CA TYR A 44 2.65 23.81 -24.69
C TYR A 44 3.39 24.02 -25.99
N PHE A 45 4.69 24.31 -25.88
CA PHE A 45 5.64 24.31 -27.00
C PHE A 45 6.44 23.01 -26.90
N LYS A 46 6.39 22.19 -27.96
CA LYS A 46 7.28 21.05 -28.12
C LYS A 46 8.41 21.47 -29.04
N ASP A 47 9.64 21.34 -28.56
CA ASP A 47 10.80 21.45 -29.43
C ASP A 47 10.91 20.14 -30.25
N ASP A 48 10.68 20.24 -31.56
CA ASP A 48 10.80 19.13 -32.50
C ASP A 48 12.23 18.98 -33.05
N THR A 49 13.19 19.77 -32.53
CA THR A 49 14.60 19.64 -32.92
C THR A 49 15.09 18.23 -32.59
N PRO A 50 15.61 17.47 -33.57
CA PRO A 50 16.11 16.13 -33.32
C PRO A 50 17.29 16.22 -32.34
N ALA A 51 17.20 15.48 -31.24
CA ALA A 51 18.28 15.41 -30.27
C ALA A 51 19.56 14.88 -30.97
N PRO A 52 20.73 15.51 -30.77
CA PRO A 52 21.97 15.00 -31.32
C PRO A 52 22.23 13.60 -30.77
N ALA A 53 22.65 12.69 -31.64
CA ALA A 53 22.94 11.29 -31.25
C ALA A 53 24.05 11.21 -30.20
N PHE A 54 24.96 12.18 -30.21
CA PHE A 54 26.06 12.33 -29.27
C PHE A 54 26.20 13.82 -28.92
N GLY A 55 26.24 14.14 -27.63
CA GLY A 55 26.64 15.47 -27.16
C GLY A 55 28.13 15.50 -26.89
N ASP A 56 28.77 16.66 -27.03
CA ASP A 56 30.18 16.87 -26.70
C ASP A 56 30.46 16.86 -25.18
N ALA A 57 29.42 16.60 -24.39
CA ALA A 57 29.56 16.42 -22.95
C ALA A 57 30.29 15.10 -22.68
N GLU A 58 31.49 15.22 -22.11
CA GLU A 58 32.26 14.07 -21.65
C GLU A 58 31.42 13.25 -20.65
N PRO A 59 31.44 11.91 -20.72
CA PRO A 59 30.75 11.05 -19.75
C PRO A 59 31.24 11.34 -18.33
N VAL A 60 30.49 12.12 -17.58
CA VAL A 60 30.80 12.40 -16.17
C VAL A 60 30.46 11.16 -15.36
N HIS A 61 31.42 10.70 -14.54
CA HIS A 61 31.19 9.61 -13.59
C HIS A 61 30.03 9.98 -12.65
N GLN A 62 28.90 9.28 -12.81
CA GLN A 62 27.81 9.35 -11.85
C GLN A 62 28.07 8.30 -10.78
N ASP A 63 28.30 8.75 -9.55
CA ASP A 63 28.31 7.84 -8.40
C ASP A 63 26.93 7.16 -8.34
N ASP A 64 26.89 5.85 -8.59
CA ASP A 64 25.65 5.08 -8.51
C ASP A 64 25.25 4.95 -7.03
N ARG A 65 24.29 5.78 -6.61
CA ARG A 65 23.75 5.81 -5.23
C ARG A 65 22.47 5.00 -5.13
N ARG A 66 22.08 4.29 -6.19
CA ARG A 66 20.85 3.49 -6.20
C ARG A 66 21.10 2.15 -5.52
N ILE A 67 21.47 2.23 -4.24
CA ILE A 67 21.40 1.09 -3.33
C ILE A 67 19.91 0.79 -3.18
N VAL A 68 19.42 -0.18 -3.97
CA VAL A 68 18.13 -0.80 -3.69
C VAL A 68 18.18 -1.23 -2.23
N PRO A 69 17.18 -0.83 -1.42
CA PRO A 69 17.23 -1.14 -0.01
C PRO A 69 17.29 -2.66 0.14
N ALA A 70 18.12 -3.16 1.05
CA ALA A 70 18.45 -4.59 1.16
C ALA A 70 17.21 -5.51 1.26
N TRP A 71 16.08 -4.98 1.72
CA TRP A 71 14.79 -5.68 1.75
C TRP A 71 14.27 -6.03 0.34
N ALA A 72 14.51 -5.19 -0.68
CA ALA A 72 14.06 -5.44 -2.06
C ALA A 72 14.83 -6.60 -2.72
N ALA A 73 16.14 -6.68 -2.48
CA ALA A 73 16.94 -7.83 -2.88
C ALA A 73 16.46 -9.13 -2.20
N GLY A 74 16.08 -9.04 -0.92
CA GLY A 74 15.54 -10.17 -0.16
C GLY A 74 14.20 -10.71 -0.69
N VAL A 75 13.29 -9.82 -1.13
CA VAL A 75 11.99 -10.23 -1.69
C VAL A 75 12.18 -11.02 -2.98
N ALA A 76 13.10 -10.60 -3.87
CA ALA A 76 13.36 -11.28 -5.13
C ALA A 76 13.83 -12.74 -4.93
N VAL A 77 14.78 -12.95 -4.00
CA VAL A 77 15.29 -14.29 -3.67
C VAL A 77 14.21 -15.15 -3.01
N ALA A 78 13.39 -14.56 -2.13
CA ALA A 78 12.28 -15.27 -1.51
C ALA A 78 11.24 -15.74 -2.55
N SER A 79 10.89 -14.89 -3.52
CA SER A 79 9.96 -15.26 -4.59
C SER A 79 10.50 -16.35 -5.51
N LEU A 80 11.80 -16.36 -5.81
CA LEU A 80 12.44 -17.46 -6.57
C LEU A 80 12.40 -18.78 -5.79
N GLY A 81 12.67 -18.75 -4.49
CA GLY A 81 12.59 -19.94 -3.64
C GLY A 81 11.18 -20.53 -3.60
N ILE A 82 10.15 -19.70 -3.50
CA ILE A 82 8.75 -20.15 -3.50
C ILE A 82 8.38 -20.75 -4.87
N GLY A 83 8.69 -20.07 -5.98
CA GLY A 83 8.34 -20.54 -7.32
C GLY A 83 9.05 -21.85 -7.72
N ALA A 84 10.34 -21.97 -7.41
CA ALA A 84 11.10 -23.20 -7.65
C ALA A 84 10.59 -24.33 -6.74
N GLY A 85 10.29 -24.02 -5.47
CA GLY A 85 9.76 -24.99 -4.52
C GLY A 85 8.40 -25.55 -4.93
N THR A 86 7.44 -24.69 -5.32
CA THR A 86 6.10 -25.14 -5.72
C THR A 86 6.12 -25.97 -7.00
N THR A 87 6.96 -25.61 -7.97
CA THR A 87 7.13 -26.38 -9.22
C THR A 87 7.73 -27.75 -8.94
N GLY A 88 8.76 -27.83 -8.09
CA GLY A 88 9.37 -29.11 -7.70
C GLY A 88 8.39 -30.02 -6.96
N ILE A 89 7.61 -29.47 -6.03
CA ILE A 89 6.60 -30.22 -5.28
C ILE A 89 5.48 -30.71 -6.22
N GLY A 90 4.97 -29.85 -7.10
CA GLY A 90 3.92 -30.20 -8.05
C GLY A 90 4.36 -31.29 -9.04
N CYS A 91 5.57 -31.18 -9.58
CA CYS A 91 6.16 -32.20 -10.46
C CYS A 91 6.36 -33.53 -9.73
N GLY A 92 6.90 -33.49 -8.51
CA GLY A 92 7.08 -34.68 -7.68
C GLY A 92 5.75 -35.37 -7.35
N ALA A 93 4.73 -34.60 -6.96
CA ALA A 93 3.39 -35.12 -6.67
C ALA A 93 2.76 -35.79 -7.90
N TRP A 94 2.90 -35.18 -9.08
CA TRP A 94 2.40 -35.75 -10.33
C TRP A 94 3.08 -37.07 -10.67
N LEU A 95 4.42 -37.16 -10.54
CA LEU A 95 5.17 -38.39 -10.78
C LEU A 95 4.80 -39.50 -9.79
N VAL A 96 4.59 -39.16 -8.51
CA VAL A 96 4.13 -40.11 -7.49
C VAL A 96 2.73 -40.63 -7.81
N LEU A 97 1.79 -39.75 -8.20
CA LEU A 97 0.44 -40.16 -8.59
C LEU A 97 0.45 -41.07 -9.82
N LYS A 98 1.29 -40.75 -10.80
CA LYS A 98 1.50 -41.60 -11.99
C LYS A 98 2.13 -42.94 -11.61
N GLY A 99 3.08 -42.95 -10.67
CA GLY A 99 3.70 -44.15 -10.13
C GLY A 99 2.69 -45.05 -9.43
N PHE A 100 1.84 -44.48 -8.55
CA PHE A 100 0.78 -45.23 -7.87
C PHE A 100 -0.27 -45.79 -8.83
N ALA A 101 -0.58 -45.10 -9.92
CA ALA A 101 -1.47 -45.62 -10.96
C ALA A 101 -0.92 -46.86 -11.68
N SER A 102 0.40 -47.13 -11.57
CA SER A 102 1.08 -48.29 -12.16
C SER A 102 1.43 -49.39 -11.15
N MET A 103 1.12 -49.21 -9.87
CA MET A 103 1.60 -50.04 -8.77
C MET A 103 0.50 -50.99 -8.25
N SER A 104 0.88 -52.20 -7.85
CA SER A 104 -0.02 -53.12 -7.15
C SER A 104 -0.39 -52.60 -5.75
N VAL A 105 -1.58 -52.96 -5.25
CA VAL A 105 -2.12 -52.49 -3.95
C VAL A 105 -1.12 -52.64 -2.80
N THR A 106 -0.34 -53.73 -2.79
CA THR A 106 0.68 -53.99 -1.77
C THR A 106 1.84 -52.99 -1.82
N GLY A 107 2.25 -52.56 -3.01
CA GLY A 107 3.28 -51.53 -3.20
C GLY A 107 2.83 -50.15 -2.71
N VAL A 108 1.54 -49.81 -2.89
CA VAL A 108 0.95 -48.57 -2.40
C VAL A 108 1.00 -48.49 -0.88
N ILE A 109 0.63 -49.58 -0.18
CA ILE A 109 0.63 -49.64 1.29
C ILE A 109 2.06 -49.52 1.85
N ALA A 110 3.02 -50.25 1.26
CA ALA A 110 4.41 -50.21 1.71
C ALA A 110 5.04 -48.81 1.55
N MET A 111 4.78 -48.12 0.44
CA MET A 111 5.25 -46.74 0.24
C MET A 111 4.50 -45.74 1.14
N GLY A 112 3.19 -45.91 1.31
CA GLY A 112 2.40 -45.06 2.21
C GLY A 112 2.91 -45.10 3.66
N ALA A 113 3.32 -46.27 4.15
CA ALA A 113 3.92 -46.41 5.47
C ALA A 113 5.26 -45.64 5.58
N LEU A 114 6.11 -45.70 4.56
CA LEU A 114 7.38 -44.96 4.48
C LEU A 114 7.17 -43.44 4.46
N PHE A 115 6.27 -42.95 3.61
CA PHE A 115 5.97 -41.51 3.53
C PHE A 115 5.34 -40.97 4.82
N THR A 116 4.45 -41.74 5.46
CA THR A 116 3.83 -41.35 6.73
C THR A 116 4.89 -41.26 7.83
N GLY A 117 5.81 -42.21 7.90
CA GLY A 117 6.93 -42.18 8.84
C GLY A 117 7.84 -40.96 8.63
N LEU A 118 8.16 -40.65 7.37
CA LEU A 118 8.99 -39.49 7.03
C LEU A 118 8.29 -38.16 7.36
N ALA A 119 7.00 -38.05 7.06
CA ALA A 119 6.20 -36.86 7.37
C ALA A 119 6.12 -36.63 8.89
N PHE A 120 5.94 -37.69 9.68
CA PHE A 120 5.96 -37.60 11.14
C PHE A 120 7.33 -37.16 11.69
N ALA A 121 8.42 -37.66 11.10
CA ALA A 121 9.77 -37.23 11.47
C ALA A 121 10.02 -35.75 11.13
N ALA A 122 9.61 -35.29 9.95
CA ALA A 122 9.74 -33.89 9.57
C ALA A 122 8.88 -32.97 10.45
N LEU A 123 7.65 -33.37 10.76
CA LEU A 123 6.75 -32.63 11.65
C LEU A 123 7.30 -32.55 13.07
N SER A 124 7.88 -33.63 13.61
CA SER A 124 8.44 -33.60 14.97
C SER A 124 9.65 -32.66 15.08
N ILE A 125 10.52 -32.63 14.05
CA ILE A 125 11.62 -31.67 13.96
C ILE A 125 11.10 -30.24 13.84
N GLY A 126 10.10 -30.01 12.98
CA GLY A 126 9.48 -28.69 12.80
C GLY A 126 8.85 -28.15 14.10
N VAL A 127 8.18 -29.01 14.86
CA VAL A 127 7.62 -28.66 16.17
C VAL A 127 8.72 -28.31 17.16
N ALA A 128 9.81 -29.08 17.20
CA ALA A 128 10.96 -28.81 18.08
C ALA A 128 11.60 -27.45 17.76
N ILE A 129 11.85 -27.15 16.49
CA ILE A 129 12.41 -25.86 16.04
C ILE A 129 11.45 -24.71 16.35
N SER A 130 10.15 -24.90 16.11
CA SER A 130 9.14 -23.87 16.39
C SER A 130 9.06 -23.52 17.88
N ARG A 131 9.23 -24.52 18.77
CA ARG A 131 9.29 -24.30 20.21
C ARG A 131 10.59 -23.63 20.63
N ALA A 132 11.73 -23.99 20.04
CA ALA A 132 13.00 -23.32 20.30
C ALA A 132 12.95 -21.83 19.94
N LYS A 133 12.28 -21.47 18.85
CA LYS A 133 12.14 -20.06 18.40
C LYS A 133 11.20 -19.21 19.26
N ARG A 134 10.28 -19.82 20.03
CA ARG A 134 9.34 -19.08 20.90
C ARG A 134 9.97 -18.51 22.17
N SER A 135 11.22 -18.85 22.50
CA SER A 135 11.84 -18.49 23.79
C SER A 135 12.30 -17.03 23.93
N VAL A 136 12.24 -16.20 22.88
CA VAL A 136 12.71 -14.81 22.95
C VAL A 136 11.75 -13.86 22.23
N SER A 137 10.60 -13.58 22.84
CA SER A 137 9.86 -12.35 22.52
C SER A 137 10.44 -11.22 23.36
N ARG A 138 11.44 -10.50 22.83
CA ARG A 138 11.94 -9.29 23.48
C ARG A 138 11.02 -8.14 23.10
N ALA A 139 9.92 -7.98 23.84
CA ALA A 139 9.07 -6.80 23.74
C ALA A 139 9.87 -5.61 24.31
N VAL A 140 10.49 -4.83 23.43
CA VAL A 140 11.15 -3.58 23.81
C VAL A 140 10.09 -2.49 23.87
N TYR A 141 9.70 -2.10 25.08
CA TYR A 141 8.78 -1.01 25.29
C TYR A 141 9.48 0.33 24.98
N THR A 142 8.99 1.05 23.97
CA THR A 142 9.50 2.36 23.56
C THR A 142 8.57 3.49 23.97
N GLY A 143 8.01 3.42 25.18
CA GLY A 143 7.27 4.53 25.77
C GLY A 143 8.19 5.49 26.53
N PRO A 144 7.80 6.77 26.67
CA PRO A 144 8.53 7.72 27.51
C PRO A 144 8.61 7.20 28.95
N VAL A 145 9.82 7.06 29.48
CA VAL A 145 10.06 6.61 30.86
C VAL A 145 9.96 7.82 31.79
N THR A 146 8.77 8.04 32.38
CA THR A 146 8.59 9.05 33.43
C THR A 146 9.10 8.51 34.76
N LYS A 147 10.23 9.05 35.26
CA LYS A 147 10.71 8.77 36.61
C LYS A 147 10.06 9.73 37.60
N ASN A 148 9.20 9.21 38.47
CA ASN A 148 8.59 9.98 39.54
C ASN A 148 9.54 10.05 40.74
N THR A 149 10.49 10.99 40.73
CA THR A 149 11.37 11.21 41.90
C THR A 149 10.67 12.13 42.90
N HIS A 150 10.30 11.60 44.06
CA HIS A 150 9.72 12.39 45.14
C HIS A 150 10.84 13.00 45.99
N VAL A 151 10.93 14.33 45.98
CA VAL A 151 11.96 15.07 46.72
C VAL A 151 11.33 15.68 47.96
N THR A 152 11.67 15.15 49.14
CA THR A 152 11.21 15.72 50.42
C THR A 152 12.35 16.50 51.05
N THR A 153 12.14 17.80 51.27
CA THR A 153 13.14 18.69 51.90
C THR A 153 12.63 19.11 53.27
N HIS A 154 13.44 18.85 54.30
CA HIS A 154 13.18 19.30 55.66
C HIS A 154 14.10 20.47 56.00
N THR A 155 13.49 21.59 56.39
CA THR A 155 14.19 22.80 56.84
C THR A 155 13.79 23.06 58.29
N ARG A 156 14.77 23.13 59.20
CA ARG A 156 14.52 23.49 60.61
C ARG A 156 15.51 24.58 61.07
N GLY A 157 14.98 25.59 61.75
CA GLY A 157 15.75 26.60 62.52
C GLY A 157 16.02 27.93 61.80
N ALA A 158 16.28 28.98 62.60
CA ALA A 158 16.48 30.36 62.16
C ALA A 158 17.80 30.63 61.41
N PHE A 159 18.77 29.71 61.51
CA PHE A 159 19.91 29.60 60.58
C PHE A 159 19.75 28.26 59.85
N ALA A 160 19.04 28.30 58.73
CA ALA A 160 18.49 27.12 58.08
C ALA A 160 19.58 26.16 57.59
N ARG A 161 19.62 24.96 58.16
CA ARG A 161 20.32 23.81 57.58
C ARG A 161 19.26 22.92 56.93
N SER A 162 19.32 22.82 55.61
CA SER A 162 18.37 22.04 54.82
C SER A 162 18.93 20.66 54.51
N HIS A 163 18.12 19.62 54.71
CA HIS A 163 18.43 18.25 54.30
C HIS A 163 17.39 17.79 53.29
N THR A 164 17.87 17.41 52.11
CA THR A 164 17.05 16.93 51.00
C THR A 164 17.28 15.44 50.83
N HIS A 165 16.21 14.66 50.95
CA HIS A 165 16.23 13.23 50.72
C HIS A 165 15.54 12.92 49.39
N LEU A 166 16.25 12.17 48.54
CA LEU A 166 15.74 11.64 47.29
C LEU A 166 15.32 10.19 47.54
N HIS A 167 14.02 9.92 47.47
CA HIS A 167 13.52 8.55 47.48
C HIS A 167 13.34 8.10 46.02
N ASN A 168 14.03 7.03 45.66
CA ASN A 168 13.97 6.40 44.33
C ASN A 168 13.05 5.18 44.38
#